data_AF-A0A7C3ACF5-F1
#
_entry.id   AF-A0A7C3ACF5-F1
#
_cell.length_a   1.000
_cell.length_b   1.000
_cell.length_c   1.000
_cell.angle_alpha   90.00
_cell.angle_beta   90.00
_cell.angle_gamma   90.00
#
_symmetry.space_group_name_H-M   'P 1'
#
loop_
_entity.id
_entity.type
_entity.pdbx_description
1 polymer ?
#
loop_
_entity_poly.entity_id
_entity_poly.type
_entity_poly.pdbx_seq_one_letter_code
_entity_poly.pdbx_strand_id
1 'polypeptide(L)' 'MARCYATGAVSGYLELGGLIGLHRDSTVLESFATGVVWGYKHLGGLVGNNDMSVVNDCYARGPVSGFEGIGGLVGRKA' A
#
# COMPACT_ATOMS: atom_id res chain seq x y z
N MET A 1 1.73 13.35 0.60
CA MET A 1 2.81 13.11 1.59
C MET A 1 4.11 12.82 0.86
N ALA A 2 5.26 13.09 1.47
CA ALA A 2 6.56 12.82 0.84
C ALA A 2 7.59 12.35 1.87
N ARG A 3 8.53 11.49 1.45
CA ARG A 3 9.66 11.02 2.28
C ARG A 3 9.23 10.37 3.59
N CYS A 4 8.15 9.59 3.54
CA CYS A 4 7.64 8.83 4.68
C CYS A 4 7.99 7.35 4.53
N TYR A 5 8.12 6.65 5.66
CA TYR A 5 8.32 5.21 5.62
C TYR A 5 7.63 4.48 6.76
N ALA A 6 7.31 3.20 6.52
CA ALA A 6 6.73 2.31 7.50
C ALA A 6 7.37 0.91 7.40
N THR A 7 7.63 0.30 8.56
CA THR A 7 8.30 -1.00 8.66
C THR A 7 7.49 -2.03 9.45
N GLY A 8 6.41 -1.60 10.11
CA GLY A 8 5.55 -2.46 10.92
C GLY A 8 4.71 -3.41 10.07
N ALA A 9 4.40 -4.58 10.63
CA ALA A 9 3.48 -5.51 9.98
C ALA A 9 2.05 -4.95 10.01
N VAL A 10 1.32 -5.13 8.90
CA VAL A 10 -0.08 -4.72 8.75
C VAL A 10 -0.93 -5.95 8.50
N SER A 11 -1.97 -6.13 9.30
CA SER A 11 -2.97 -7.17 9.11
C SER A 11 -4.40 -6.64 9.22
N GLY A 12 -5.32 -7.24 8.48
CA GLY A 12 -6.71 -6.79 8.44
C GLY A 12 -7.53 -7.43 7.31
N TYR A 13 -8.67 -6.81 6.98
CA TYR A 13 -9.60 -7.37 6.00
C TYR A 13 -9.51 -6.68 4.63
N LEU A 14 -9.73 -5.37 4.57
CA LEU A 14 -9.88 -4.62 3.32
C LEU A 14 -8.86 -3.48 3.24
N GLU A 15 -8.37 -3.18 2.03
CA GLU A 15 -7.61 -1.96 1.70
C GLU A 15 -6.38 -1.75 2.59
N LEU A 16 -5.50 -2.76 2.62
CA LEU A 16 -4.29 -2.69 3.44
C LEU A 16 -3.10 -2.25 2.61
N GLY A 17 -2.44 -1.19 3.04
CA GLY A 17 -1.12 -0.81 2.54
C GLY A 17 -0.10 -0.80 3.67
N GLY A 18 1.14 -1.17 3.36
CA GLY A 18 2.23 -1.11 4.35
C GLY A 18 2.49 0.30 4.87
N LEU A 19 2.13 1.35 4.10
CA LEU A 19 2.17 2.75 4.53
C LEU A 19 0.77 3.40 4.55
N ILE A 20 -0.09 3.10 3.56
CA ILE A 20 -1.38 3.77 3.38
C ILE A 20 -2.46 2.74 3.04
N GLY A 21 -3.51 2.65 3.85
CA GLY A 21 -4.66 1.81 3.50
C GLY A 21 -5.41 2.34 2.27
N LEU A 22 -5.96 3.54 2.40
CA LEU A 22 -6.75 4.21 1.38
C LEU A 22 -6.13 5.56 1.01
N HIS A 23 -5.86 5.76 -0.28
CA HIS A 23 -5.29 6.98 -0.84
C HIS A 23 -6.28 7.59 -1.85
N ARG A 24 -6.82 8.77 -1.54
CA ARG A 24 -7.79 9.51 -2.35
C ARG A 24 -7.33 10.93 -2.64
N ASP A 25 -7.54 11.37 -3.88
CA ASP A 25 -7.32 12.74 -4.36
C ASP A 25 -6.02 13.38 -3.86
N SER A 26 -4.93 12.60 -3.86
CA SER A 26 -3.67 13.03 -3.26
C SER A 26 -2.46 12.43 -3.97
N THR A 27 -1.27 12.83 -3.51
CA THR A 27 0.01 12.41 -4.08
C THR A 27 0.95 11.94 -2.98
N VAL A 28 1.60 10.80 -3.23
CA VAL A 28 2.66 10.22 -2.41
C VAL A 28 3.96 10.21 -3.22
N LEU A 29 5.02 10.78 -2.65
CA LEU A 29 6.32 10.94 -3.29
C LEU A 29 7.43 10.33 -2.45
N GLU A 30 8.43 9.71 -3.08
CA GLU A 30 9.71 9.33 -2.43
C GLU A 30 9.51 8.54 -1.11
N SER A 31 8.48 7.69 -1.03
CA SER A 31 8.06 7.03 0.22
C SER A 31 8.11 5.51 0.07
N PHE A 32 8.29 4.79 1.18
CA PHE A 32 8.46 3.35 1.10
C PHE A 32 7.90 2.55 2.28
N ALA A 33 7.61 1.28 2.03
CA ALA A 33 7.18 0.33 3.06
C ALA A 33 7.97 -0.98 2.99
N THR A 34 8.40 -1.46 4.16
CA THR A 34 9.11 -2.75 4.26
C THR A 34 8.39 -3.77 5.14
N GLY A 35 7.29 -3.38 5.78
CA GLY A 35 6.51 -4.26 6.64
C GLY A 35 5.77 -5.35 5.86
N VAL A 36 5.54 -6.48 6.51
CA VAL A 36 4.69 -7.56 5.97
C VAL A 36 3.25 -7.07 5.90
N VAL A 37 2.56 -7.33 4.80
CA VAL A 37 1.13 -7.04 4.65
C VAL A 37 0.37 -8.35 4.46
N TRP A 38 -0.60 -8.62 5.34
CA TRP A 38 -1.44 -9.82 5.26
C TRP A 38 -2.92 -9.49 5.42
N GLY A 39 -3.78 -9.94 4.53
CA GLY A 39 -5.22 -9.68 4.68
C GLY A 39 -6.10 -10.37 3.67
N TYR A 40 -7.32 -9.86 3.47
CA TYR A 40 -8.27 -10.47 2.56
C TYR A 40 -8.27 -9.83 1.17
N LYS A 41 -8.57 -8.53 1.07
CA LYS A 41 -8.87 -7.86 -0.20
C LYS A 41 -8.21 -6.49 -0.35
N HIS A 42 -7.71 -6.20 -1.55
CA HIS A 42 -7.06 -4.93 -1.93
C HIS A 42 -5.83 -4.64 -1.08
N LEU A 43 -4.79 -5.45 -1.26
CA LEU A 43 -3.56 -5.40 -0.48
C LEU A 43 -2.43 -4.85 -1.34
N GLY A 44 -1.79 -3.77 -0.89
CA GLY A 44 -0.60 -3.21 -1.50
C GLY A 44 0.59 -3.22 -0.57
N GLY A 45 1.78 -3.39 -1.11
CA GLY A 45 3.00 -3.27 -0.31
C GLY A 45 3.17 -1.86 0.27
N LEU A 46 2.74 -0.82 -0.46
CA LEU A 46 2.74 0.57 0.00
C LEU A 46 1.32 1.10 0.22
N VAL A 47 0.45 0.95 -0.79
CA VAL A 47 -0.91 1.50 -0.80
C VAL A 47 -1.96 0.42 -1.06
N GLY A 48 -2.93 0.24 -0.16
CA GLY A 48 -4.01 -0.74 -0.36
C GLY A 48 -4.91 -0.37 -1.54
N ASN A 49 -5.57 0.78 -1.45
CA ASN A 49 -6.46 1.32 -2.47
C ASN A 49 -6.01 2.72 -2.89
N ASN A 50 -5.72 2.90 -4.18
CA ASN A 50 -5.34 4.17 -4.78
C ASN A 50 -6.43 4.66 -5.72
N ASP A 51 -7.20 5.64 -5.27
CA ASP A 51 -8.37 6.19 -5.93
C ASP A 51 -8.07 7.63 -6.38
N MET A 52 -8.07 7.85 -7.71
CA MET A 52 -7.75 9.15 -8.34
C MET A 52 -6.45 9.80 -7.80
N SER A 53 -5.48 8.98 -7.42
CA SER A 53 -4.27 9.43 -6.71
C SER A 53 -2.97 9.02 -7.42
N VAL A 54 -1.88 9.71 -7.06
CA VAL A 54 -0.55 9.53 -7.66
C VAL A 54 0.43 8.95 -6.65
N VAL A 55 1.12 7.88 -7.05
CA VAL A 55 2.25 7.28 -6.31
C VAL A 55 3.48 7.39 -7.20
N ASN A 56 4.45 8.21 -6.82
CA ASN A 56 5.64 8.49 -7.64
C ASN A 56 6.93 8.32 -6.84
N ASP A 57 7.96 7.73 -7.44
CA ASP A 57 9.25 7.42 -6.80
C ASP A 57 9.13 6.66 -5.47
N CYS A 58 8.13 5.77 -5.37
CA CYS A 58 7.86 4.99 -4.17
C CYS A 58 8.13 3.51 -4.39
N TYR A 59 8.48 2.79 -3.32
CA TYR A 59 8.72 1.35 -3.38
C TYR A 59 8.19 0.61 -2.17
N ALA A 60 7.99 -0.70 -2.34
CA ALA A 60 7.68 -1.61 -1.25
C ALA A 60 8.57 -2.85 -1.35
N ARG A 61 9.01 -3.36 -0.19
CA ARG A 61 9.91 -4.52 -0.10
C ARG A 61 9.35 -5.65 0.77
N GLY A 62 8.39 -5.34 1.64
CA GLY A 62 7.76 -6.35 2.48
C GLY A 62 6.91 -7.32 1.66
N PRO A 63 6.82 -8.59 2.07
CA PRO A 63 5.94 -9.55 1.40
C PRO A 63 4.47 -9.14 1.60
N VAL A 64 3.67 -9.33 0.56
CA VAL A 64 2.22 -9.04 0.56
C VAL A 64 1.48 -10.33 0.23
N SER A 65 0.61 -10.77 1.14
CA SER A 65 -0.11 -12.04 1.02
C SER A 65 -1.60 -11.85 1.35
N GLY A 66 -2.48 -12.49 0.59
CA GLY A 66 -3.92 -12.44 0.82
C GLY A 66 -4.71 -13.22 -0.21
N PHE A 67 -5.96 -12.84 -0.44
CA PHE A 67 -6.88 -13.60 -1.28
C PHE A 67 -7.34 -12.87 -2.56
N GLU A 68 -7.64 -11.57 -2.51
CA GLU A 68 -8.21 -10.83 -3.63
C GLU A 68 -7.50 -9.48 -3.86
N GLY A 69 -7.09 -9.17 -5.10
CA GLY A 69 -6.52 -7.87 -5.46
C GLY A 69 -5.25 -7.54 -4.69
N ILE A 70 -4.17 -8.27 -4.98
CA ILE A 70 -2.88 -8.12 -4.32
C ILE A 70 -1.89 -7.49 -5.30
N GLY A 71 -1.24 -6.42 -4.88
CA GLY A 71 -0.20 -5.76 -5.66
C GLY A 71 1.06 -5.51 -4.84
N GLY A 72 2.21 -5.65 -5.48
CA GLY A 72 3.51 -5.44 -4.83
C GLY A 72 3.69 -4.01 -4.31
N LEU A 73 3.12 -3.01 -4.99
CA LEU A 73 3.16 -1.60 -4.57
C LEU A 73 1.76 -1.07 -4.23
N VAL A 74 0.80 -1.25 -5.14
CA VAL A 74 -0.59 -0.79 -5.02
C VAL A 74 -1.54 -1.97 -5.21
N GLY A 75 -2.46 -2.20 -4.26
CA GLY A 75 -3.39 -3.34 -4.29
C GLY A 75 -4.58 -3.17 -5.23
N ARG A 76 -5.16 -1.97 -5.28
CA ARG A 76 -6.25 -1.59 -6.18
C ARG A 76 -6.04 -0.19 -6.72
N LYS A 77 -6.32 0.00 -8.01
CA LYS A 77 -6.48 1.31 -8.64
C LYS A 77 -7.96 1.54 -8.94
N ALA A 78 -8.46 2.74 -8.62
CA ALA A 78 -9.71 3.29 -9.13
C ALA A 78 -9.50 4.71 -9.64
#